data_AF-A0A3B9FKT9-F1
#
_entry.id   AF-A0A3B9FKT9-F1
#
_cell.length_a   1.000
_cell.length_b   1.000
_cell.length_c   1.000
_cell.angle_alpha   90.00
_cell.angle_beta   90.00
_cell.angle_gamma   90.00
#
_symmetry.space_group_name_H-M   'P 1'
#
loop_
_entity.id
_entity.type
_entity.pdbx_description
1 polymer ?
#
loop_
_entity_poly.entity_id
_entity_poly.type
_entity_poly.pdbx_seq_one_letter_code
_entity_poly.pdbx_strand_id
1 'polypeptide(L)'
;DLPPPRPSLPLKDLRRDRGCLSGQKGNFPFYDLSSFQRKAIGECLEKGHSPSSPEKSVKQALAALNCLACHERGGQGGPSPWLSLRMKSSQEGLGDHGRIPPSLDLVGAKLKPLWMRRVMFDGQRARPYAHTRMPSFGEDNLGLLPTLFRQVDEIEEVEFPEVGRKKRGEVRSAGHKLVGDKGLNCVACHLFNGKSAGGFEGLDLLASYDRIEPSWFYRFMRSPGSLRPGIVMPSYWPPGSEGEAADGNASIQIRAIWHYLSYGQSAPTPSGVGNPGTNLEVGELARVYRGRSRIAGYRGISVGFPEGIHYAFNAETGTLSGLWKGDFVSVGWGGQGAGNFNPRSRAVQLAQDVSFQLAEAAPKAWPLRPETTKEKPVNPNPLYPKNLGYRFRGYSLDDRGIPTFSYAFGKIQMEDSSRPEPSGDVHLLRRRLSITSPSAAKILFRALAGKIEAGPGRIFATPDVRLTIPKATFELRDFPAPGEGRELIVSLILDEGVSEFSFDYEILR
;
A
#
# COMPACT_ATOMS: atom_id res chain seq x y z
N ASP A 1 -10.58 26.16 -40.40
CA ASP A 1 -11.07 25.27 -41.46
C ASP A 1 -10.02 25.10 -42.55
N LEU A 2 -9.24 24.02 -42.46
CA LEU A 2 -8.36 23.62 -43.55
C LEU A 2 -9.19 22.81 -44.56
N PRO A 3 -9.11 23.07 -45.86
CA PRO A 3 -9.79 22.26 -46.86
C PRO A 3 -9.35 20.78 -46.70
N PRO A 4 -10.24 19.81 -46.96
CA PRO A 4 -9.90 18.40 -46.85
C PRO A 4 -8.69 18.11 -47.75
N PRO A 5 -7.71 17.32 -47.27
CA PRO A 5 -6.53 16.99 -48.05
C PRO A 5 -6.96 16.34 -49.36
N ARG A 6 -6.37 16.79 -50.48
CA ARG A 6 -6.58 16.12 -51.77
C ARG A 6 -6.15 14.65 -51.63
N PRO A 7 -6.94 13.69 -52.12
CA PRO A 7 -6.58 12.28 -52.04
C PRO A 7 -5.21 12.05 -52.68
N SER A 8 -4.34 11.34 -51.98
CA SER A 8 -3.00 11.00 -52.45
C SER A 8 -3.08 10.06 -53.65
N LEU A 9 -2.25 10.30 -54.66
CA LEU A 9 -2.06 9.33 -55.74
C LEU A 9 -1.47 8.03 -55.18
N PRO A 10 -1.88 6.85 -55.67
CA PRO A 10 -1.22 5.60 -55.35
C PRO A 10 0.28 5.68 -55.67
N LEU A 11 1.12 5.02 -54.85
CA LEU A 11 2.59 5.06 -54.99
C LEU A 11 3.06 4.68 -56.41
N LYS A 12 2.37 3.72 -57.04
CA LYS A 12 2.60 3.23 -58.41
C LYS A 12 2.36 4.29 -59.50
N ASP A 13 1.57 5.32 -59.20
CA ASP A 13 1.16 6.36 -60.15
C ASP A 13 1.99 7.65 -59.97
N LEU A 14 2.98 7.64 -59.06
CA LEU A 14 3.90 8.75 -58.84
C LEU A 14 4.96 8.83 -59.94
N ARG A 15 5.30 10.05 -60.35
CA ARG A 15 6.26 10.34 -61.43
C ARG A 15 7.52 11.01 -60.89
N ARG A 16 8.68 10.59 -61.40
CA ARG A 16 10.03 10.96 -60.90
C ARG A 16 10.43 12.41 -61.11
N ASP A 17 9.84 13.07 -62.10
CA ASP A 17 10.22 14.37 -62.63
C ASP A 17 9.12 15.43 -62.45
N ARG A 18 8.01 15.06 -61.78
CA ARG A 18 6.85 15.94 -61.59
C ARG A 18 6.56 16.17 -60.11
N GLY A 19 5.83 17.25 -59.85
CA GLY A 19 5.42 17.61 -58.49
C GLY A 19 6.63 17.82 -57.58
N CYS A 20 6.57 17.28 -56.37
CA CYS A 20 7.61 17.44 -55.36
C CYS A 20 8.99 16.87 -55.74
N LEU A 21 9.08 15.99 -56.74
CA LEU A 21 10.35 15.44 -57.23
C LEU A 21 10.95 16.21 -58.43
N SER A 22 10.22 17.19 -58.98
CA SER A 22 10.70 18.01 -60.11
C SER A 22 11.86 18.95 -59.76
N GLY A 23 12.04 19.27 -58.47
CA GLY A 23 12.95 20.32 -58.01
C GLY A 23 12.45 21.75 -58.29
N GLN A 24 11.25 21.91 -58.86
CA GLN A 24 10.63 23.21 -59.12
C GLN A 24 9.56 23.54 -58.07
N LYS A 25 9.26 24.83 -57.88
CA LYS A 25 8.13 25.29 -57.07
C LYS A 25 6.87 25.31 -57.92
N GLY A 26 5.73 24.89 -57.37
CA GLY A 26 4.45 24.86 -58.08
C GLY A 26 3.25 24.69 -57.13
N ASN A 27 2.09 24.32 -57.66
CA ASN A 27 0.87 24.06 -56.86
C ASN A 27 0.89 22.66 -56.21
N PHE A 28 2.00 22.36 -55.53
CA PHE A 28 2.29 21.10 -54.83
C PHE A 28 3.34 21.38 -53.74
N PRO A 29 3.44 20.52 -52.69
CA PRO A 29 4.45 20.69 -51.65
C PRO A 29 5.87 20.74 -52.22
N PHE A 30 6.62 21.78 -51.85
CA PHE A 30 8.04 21.89 -52.17
C PHE A 30 8.87 21.41 -50.98
N TYR A 31 9.61 20.32 -51.19
CA TYR A 31 10.61 19.84 -50.25
C TYR A 31 12.00 20.21 -50.77
N ASP A 32 12.87 20.70 -49.88
CA ASP A 32 14.25 21.06 -50.21
C ASP A 32 15.15 19.82 -50.33
N LEU A 33 14.80 18.95 -51.28
CA LEU A 33 15.51 17.70 -51.55
C LEU A 33 16.70 17.98 -52.48
N SER A 34 17.86 17.42 -52.19
CA SER A 34 19.02 17.49 -53.09
C SER A 34 18.77 16.74 -54.40
N SER A 35 19.56 17.03 -55.44
CA SER A 35 19.49 16.29 -56.71
C SER A 35 19.69 14.79 -56.52
N PHE A 36 20.62 14.41 -55.62
CA PHE A 36 20.85 13.03 -55.22
C PHE A 36 19.63 12.40 -54.56
N GLN A 37 19.00 13.08 -53.60
CA GLN A 37 17.81 12.56 -52.92
C GLN A 37 16.64 12.37 -53.89
N ARG A 38 16.39 13.35 -54.78
CA ARG A 38 15.33 13.23 -55.80
C ARG A 38 15.57 12.05 -56.73
N LYS A 39 16.81 11.85 -57.18
CA LYS A 39 17.19 10.69 -57.99
C LYS A 39 16.98 9.37 -57.24
N ALA A 40 17.44 9.27 -56.00
CA ALA A 40 17.29 8.07 -55.17
C ALA A 40 15.81 7.71 -54.90
N ILE A 41 14.97 8.71 -54.60
CA ILE A 41 13.53 8.51 -54.43
C ILE A 41 12.91 8.03 -55.74
N GLY A 42 13.27 8.67 -56.87
CA GLY A 42 12.82 8.24 -58.18
C GLY A 42 13.18 6.78 -58.46
N GLU A 43 14.44 6.40 -58.27
CA GLU A 43 14.93 5.02 -58.39
C GLU A 43 14.10 4.01 -57.60
N CYS A 44 13.71 4.37 -56.38
CA CYS A 44 12.85 3.55 -55.53
C CYS A 44 11.42 3.40 -56.09
N LEU A 45 10.86 4.46 -56.70
CA LEU A 45 9.51 4.43 -57.27
C LEU A 45 9.36 3.47 -58.46
N GLU A 46 10.34 3.36 -59.37
CA GLU A 46 10.23 2.40 -60.51
C GLU A 46 10.38 0.95 -60.09
N LYS A 47 11.20 0.66 -59.07
CA LYS A 47 11.38 -0.72 -58.60
C LYS A 47 10.10 -1.30 -58.00
N GLY A 48 9.12 -0.44 -57.68
CA GLY A 48 7.88 -0.83 -57.03
C GLY A 48 8.10 -1.22 -55.56
N HIS A 49 6.99 -1.39 -54.83
CA HIS A 49 7.03 -1.83 -53.44
C HIS A 49 6.92 -3.36 -53.40
N SER A 50 8.00 -4.07 -53.11
CA SER A 50 7.94 -5.50 -52.78
C SER A 50 7.52 -5.70 -51.32
N PRO A 51 6.94 -6.85 -50.94
CA PRO A 51 6.68 -7.16 -49.54
C PRO A 51 7.98 -7.05 -48.74
N SER A 52 8.05 -6.10 -47.82
CA SER A 52 9.18 -5.93 -46.93
C SER A 52 9.16 -7.02 -45.86
N SER A 53 10.34 -7.55 -45.52
CA SER A 53 10.47 -8.39 -44.32
C SER A 53 9.97 -7.61 -43.09
N PRO A 54 9.48 -8.28 -42.04
CA PRO A 54 8.99 -7.61 -40.83
C PRO A 54 9.96 -6.57 -40.28
N GLU A 55 11.27 -6.85 -40.30
CA GLU A 55 12.33 -5.95 -39.85
C GLU A 55 12.40 -4.66 -40.70
N LYS A 56 12.30 -4.82 -42.02
CA LYS A 56 12.28 -3.67 -42.96
C LYS A 56 11.01 -2.85 -42.76
N SER A 57 9.87 -3.48 -42.54
CA SER A 57 8.59 -2.81 -42.26
C SER A 57 8.66 -1.98 -40.97
N VAL A 58 9.23 -2.52 -39.89
CA VAL A 58 9.47 -1.76 -38.65
C VAL A 58 10.37 -0.56 -38.92
N LYS A 59 11.50 -0.75 -39.62
CA LYS A 59 12.43 0.34 -39.91
C LYS A 59 11.77 1.45 -40.74
N GLN A 60 11.01 1.08 -41.76
CA GLN A 60 10.26 2.02 -42.59
C GLN A 60 9.23 2.81 -41.77
N ALA A 61 8.44 2.13 -40.93
CA ALA A 61 7.43 2.79 -40.10
C ALA A 61 8.05 3.75 -39.08
N LEU A 62 9.15 3.36 -38.41
CA LEU A 62 9.86 4.24 -37.48
C LEU A 62 10.47 5.47 -38.16
N ALA A 63 10.96 5.32 -39.39
CA ALA A 63 11.47 6.45 -40.17
C ALA A 63 10.34 7.36 -40.67
N ALA A 64 9.25 6.78 -41.20
CA ALA A 64 8.10 7.52 -41.73
C ALA A 64 7.41 8.37 -40.66
N LEU A 65 7.31 7.84 -39.43
CA LEU A 65 6.71 8.53 -38.29
C LEU A 65 7.73 9.35 -37.47
N ASN A 66 8.98 9.41 -37.93
CA ASN A 66 10.09 10.10 -37.28
C ASN A 66 10.30 9.71 -35.79
N CYS A 67 10.00 8.45 -35.45
CA CYS A 67 10.13 7.93 -34.09
C CYS A 67 11.58 8.00 -33.59
N LEU A 68 12.54 7.85 -34.50
CA LEU A 68 13.98 7.85 -34.19
C LEU A 68 14.53 9.23 -33.82
N ALA A 69 13.75 10.32 -33.96
CA ALA A 69 14.13 11.63 -33.43
C ALA A 69 14.04 11.70 -31.90
N CYS A 70 13.32 10.76 -31.28
CA CYS A 70 13.12 10.69 -29.83
C CYS A 70 13.60 9.37 -29.23
N HIS A 71 13.44 8.29 -29.98
CA HIS A 71 13.79 6.94 -29.56
C HIS A 71 15.05 6.45 -30.28
N GLU A 72 15.75 5.53 -29.65
CA GLU A 72 16.83 4.76 -30.27
C GLU A 72 16.33 3.36 -30.63
N ARG A 73 16.85 2.77 -31.70
CA ARG A 73 16.73 1.34 -32.01
C ARG A 73 17.93 0.87 -32.84
N GLY A 74 18.60 -0.19 -32.42
CA GLY A 74 19.74 -0.80 -33.11
C GLY A 74 20.91 0.17 -33.27
N GLY A 75 21.18 0.99 -32.25
CA GLY A 75 22.22 2.02 -32.28
C GLY A 75 21.90 3.21 -33.19
N GLN A 76 20.69 3.31 -33.73
CA GLN A 76 20.25 4.40 -34.60
C GLN A 76 19.20 5.27 -33.91
N GLY A 77 19.29 6.58 -34.15
CA GLY A 77 18.33 7.55 -33.63
C GLY A 77 18.76 8.16 -32.29
N GLY A 78 17.78 8.47 -31.46
CA GLY A 78 17.95 9.21 -30.23
C GLY A 78 17.82 10.72 -30.44
N PRO A 79 17.47 11.47 -29.38
CA PRO A 79 17.30 12.91 -29.47
C PRO A 79 18.63 13.61 -29.72
N SER A 80 18.60 14.61 -30.60
CA SER A 80 19.74 15.50 -30.80
C SER A 80 20.17 16.17 -29.49
N PRO A 81 21.44 16.62 -29.35
CA PRO A 81 21.90 17.30 -28.14
C PRO A 81 20.98 18.46 -27.73
N TRP A 82 20.53 19.24 -28.70
CA TRP A 82 19.61 20.35 -28.46
C TRP A 82 18.23 19.90 -27.96
N LEU A 83 17.66 18.85 -28.55
CA LEU A 83 16.36 18.32 -28.12
C LEU A 83 16.45 17.67 -26.74
N SER A 84 17.52 16.92 -26.50
CA SER A 84 17.82 16.26 -25.24
C SER A 84 17.78 17.25 -24.07
N LEU A 85 18.42 18.43 -24.20
CA LEU A 85 18.43 19.47 -23.15
C LEU A 85 17.03 19.94 -22.70
N ARG A 86 16.02 19.83 -23.58
CA ARG A 86 14.63 20.21 -23.30
C ARG A 86 13.79 19.08 -22.72
N MET A 87 14.27 17.84 -22.76
CA MET A 87 13.61 16.71 -22.13
C MET A 87 13.90 16.72 -20.62
N LYS A 88 12.86 16.93 -19.81
CA LYS A 88 12.96 17.08 -18.35
C LYS A 88 12.28 15.94 -17.59
N SER A 89 12.65 15.80 -16.31
CA SER A 89 12.05 14.87 -15.37
C SER A 89 11.91 15.50 -14.00
N SER A 90 10.88 15.08 -13.24
CA SER A 90 10.76 15.40 -11.82
C SER A 90 11.66 14.54 -10.92
N GLN A 91 12.39 13.59 -11.49
CA GLN A 91 13.31 12.69 -10.79
C GLN A 91 14.71 12.81 -11.42
N GLU A 92 15.39 13.92 -11.15
CA GLU A 92 16.69 14.25 -11.74
C GLU A 92 17.77 13.21 -11.42
N GLY A 93 17.70 12.59 -10.24
CA GLY A 93 18.59 11.52 -9.81
C GLY A 93 18.56 10.25 -10.67
N LEU A 94 17.56 10.10 -11.54
CA LEU A 94 17.49 9.00 -12.52
C LEU A 94 18.25 9.31 -13.83
N GLY A 95 18.83 10.51 -13.95
CA GLY A 95 19.60 10.95 -15.10
C GLY A 95 18.85 10.82 -16.43
N ASP A 96 19.56 10.41 -17.47
CA ASP A 96 19.00 10.28 -18.82
C ASP A 96 17.89 9.25 -18.90
N HIS A 97 17.93 8.20 -18.07
CA HIS A 97 16.85 7.24 -17.96
C HIS A 97 15.57 7.80 -17.34
N GLY A 98 15.66 8.92 -16.62
CA GLY A 98 14.52 9.66 -16.05
C GLY A 98 13.83 10.56 -17.07
N ARG A 99 14.58 11.14 -18.01
CA ARG A 99 14.10 12.20 -18.93
C ARG A 99 13.97 11.79 -20.40
N ILE A 100 14.81 10.89 -20.90
CA ILE A 100 14.83 10.47 -22.31
C ILE A 100 13.81 9.33 -22.55
N PRO A 101 13.06 9.34 -23.68
CA PRO A 101 12.22 8.22 -24.09
C PRO A 101 13.00 6.89 -24.14
N PRO A 102 12.35 5.75 -23.84
CA PRO A 102 13.06 4.46 -23.80
C PRO A 102 13.56 4.05 -25.19
N SER A 103 14.67 3.31 -25.25
CA SER A 103 15.02 2.56 -26.47
C SER A 103 13.88 1.62 -26.87
N LEU A 104 13.69 1.47 -28.18
CA LEU A 104 12.77 0.53 -28.81
C LEU A 104 13.44 -0.80 -29.12
N ASP A 105 14.67 -1.03 -28.67
CA ASP A 105 15.32 -2.34 -28.77
C ASP A 105 14.53 -3.39 -28.01
N LEU A 106 14.26 -4.50 -28.71
CA LEU A 106 13.54 -5.64 -28.20
C LEU A 106 12.19 -5.30 -27.54
N VAL A 107 11.56 -4.19 -27.97
CA VAL A 107 10.33 -3.69 -27.34
C VAL A 107 9.16 -4.68 -27.47
N GLY A 108 9.11 -5.45 -28.57
CA GLY A 108 8.14 -6.53 -28.78
C GLY A 108 8.37 -7.76 -27.91
N ALA A 109 9.61 -8.04 -27.53
CA ALA A 109 9.95 -9.07 -26.54
C ALA A 109 9.70 -8.59 -25.10
N LYS A 110 9.76 -7.28 -24.88
CA LYS A 110 9.69 -6.63 -23.57
C LYS A 110 8.29 -6.39 -23.06
N LEU A 111 7.42 -5.82 -23.90
CA LEU A 111 6.09 -5.37 -23.51
C LEU A 111 5.04 -6.42 -23.85
N LYS A 112 4.11 -6.64 -22.91
CA LYS A 112 2.90 -7.41 -23.19
C LYS A 112 2.09 -6.75 -24.31
N PRO A 113 1.44 -7.52 -25.21
CA PRO A 113 0.69 -6.97 -26.35
C PRO A 113 -0.34 -5.90 -25.96
N LEU A 114 -1.09 -6.14 -24.88
CA LEU A 114 -2.09 -5.19 -24.39
C LEU A 114 -1.44 -3.88 -23.91
N TRP A 115 -0.30 -3.95 -23.22
CA TRP A 115 0.39 -2.75 -22.76
C TRP A 115 0.99 -1.96 -23.93
N MET A 116 1.57 -2.63 -24.93
CA MET A 116 2.08 -1.99 -26.14
C MET A 116 0.98 -1.16 -26.81
N ARG A 117 -0.22 -1.74 -26.98
CA ARG A 117 -1.38 -1.03 -27.54
C ARG A 117 -1.76 0.17 -26.70
N ARG A 118 -1.87 0.03 -25.37
CA ARG A 118 -2.20 1.14 -24.46
C ARG A 118 -1.20 2.30 -24.55
N VAL A 119 0.09 2.01 -24.73
CA VAL A 119 1.10 3.06 -24.92
C VAL A 119 0.90 3.77 -26.26
N MET A 120 0.65 3.01 -27.33
CA MET A 120 0.53 3.53 -28.69
C MET A 120 -0.75 4.31 -28.96
N PHE A 121 -1.88 3.84 -28.41
CA PHE A 121 -3.21 4.35 -28.75
C PHE A 121 -3.87 5.13 -27.60
N ASP A 122 -3.60 4.77 -26.34
CA ASP A 122 -4.27 5.37 -25.17
C ASP A 122 -3.35 6.35 -24.40
N GLY A 123 -2.10 6.50 -24.84
CA GLY A 123 -1.11 7.37 -24.17
C GLY A 123 -0.70 6.90 -22.77
N GLN A 124 -0.88 5.60 -22.47
CA GLN A 124 -0.53 4.99 -21.18
C GLN A 124 0.96 5.22 -20.84
N ARG A 125 1.24 5.48 -19.55
CA ARG A 125 2.59 5.78 -19.06
C ARG A 125 2.94 4.90 -17.87
N ALA A 126 4.22 4.53 -17.79
CA ALA A 126 4.80 3.84 -16.64
C ALA A 126 5.80 4.71 -15.87
N ARG A 127 6.19 5.86 -16.44
CA ARG A 127 7.17 6.80 -15.90
C ARG A 127 6.49 8.15 -15.66
N PRO A 128 5.76 8.33 -14.54
CA PRO A 128 5.04 9.58 -14.28
C PRO A 128 5.99 10.79 -14.19
N TYR A 129 7.23 10.55 -13.79
CA TYR A 129 8.28 11.56 -13.66
C TYR A 129 8.89 12.04 -14.99
N ALA A 130 8.62 11.42 -16.14
CA ALA A 130 9.15 11.88 -17.43
C ALA A 130 8.18 12.91 -18.04
N HIS A 131 8.66 14.09 -18.43
CA HIS A 131 7.78 15.16 -18.95
C HIS A 131 7.56 15.06 -20.46
N THR A 132 8.51 14.49 -21.20
CA THR A 132 8.41 14.26 -22.65
C THR A 132 7.20 13.37 -22.96
N ARG A 133 6.52 13.66 -24.07
CA ARG A 133 5.33 12.93 -24.53
C ARG A 133 5.57 12.38 -25.93
N MET A 134 5.09 11.16 -26.17
CA MET A 134 5.02 10.60 -27.51
C MET A 134 3.89 11.29 -28.28
N PRO A 135 4.10 11.72 -29.53
CA PRO A 135 3.01 12.20 -30.39
C PRO A 135 1.94 11.14 -30.60
N SER A 136 0.70 11.57 -30.83
CA SER A 136 -0.37 10.67 -31.28
C SER A 136 -0.31 10.52 -32.79
N PHE A 137 -0.25 9.29 -33.28
CA PHE A 137 -0.17 8.98 -34.72
C PHE A 137 -1.46 8.36 -35.27
N GLY A 138 -2.44 8.00 -34.44
CA GLY A 138 -3.70 7.38 -34.87
C GLY A 138 -3.57 5.90 -35.26
N GLU A 139 -4.71 5.22 -35.34
CA GLU A 139 -4.78 3.77 -35.56
C GLU A 139 -4.27 3.37 -36.95
N ASP A 140 -4.62 4.13 -37.98
CA ASP A 140 -4.23 3.90 -39.37
C ASP A 140 -2.71 3.85 -39.58
N ASN A 141 -1.93 4.56 -38.74
CA ASN A 141 -0.47 4.62 -38.86
C ASN A 141 0.27 3.61 -37.98
N LEU A 142 -0.29 3.27 -36.80
CA LEU A 142 0.40 2.41 -35.82
C LEU A 142 -0.13 0.98 -35.78
N GLY A 143 -1.29 0.68 -36.38
CA GLY A 143 -2.03 -0.58 -36.17
C GLY A 143 -1.20 -1.86 -36.35
N LEU A 144 -0.26 -1.85 -37.30
CA LEU A 144 0.60 -3.01 -37.60
C LEU A 144 1.85 -3.11 -36.72
N LEU A 145 2.29 -2.01 -36.10
CA LEU A 145 3.56 -1.95 -35.36
C LEU A 145 3.62 -2.90 -34.15
N PRO A 146 2.59 -3.04 -33.30
CA PRO A 146 2.65 -3.99 -32.17
C PRO A 146 2.94 -5.42 -32.63
N THR A 147 2.30 -5.87 -33.70
CA THR A 147 2.47 -7.22 -34.26
C THR A 147 3.87 -7.37 -34.86
N LEU A 148 4.31 -6.39 -35.65
CA LEU A 148 5.63 -6.40 -36.28
C LEU A 148 6.75 -6.39 -35.24
N PHE A 149 6.64 -5.58 -34.18
CA PHE A 149 7.62 -5.61 -33.09
C PHE A 149 7.69 -6.99 -32.45
N ARG A 150 6.54 -7.63 -32.18
CA ARG A 150 6.54 -8.95 -31.57
C ARG A 150 7.17 -10.02 -32.47
N GLN A 151 7.00 -9.90 -33.77
CA GLN A 151 7.59 -10.82 -34.74
C GLN A 151 9.11 -10.64 -34.88
N VAL A 152 9.60 -9.41 -34.78
CA VAL A 152 11.03 -9.08 -35.00
C VAL A 152 11.85 -9.19 -33.71
N ASP A 153 11.25 -8.87 -32.57
CA ASP A 153 11.95 -8.81 -31.30
C ASP A 153 11.82 -10.16 -30.58
N GLU A 154 12.83 -11.00 -30.75
CA GLU A 154 12.92 -12.32 -30.13
C GLU A 154 13.92 -12.33 -28.97
N ILE A 155 13.56 -13.04 -27.90
CA ILE A 155 14.45 -13.40 -26.80
C ILE A 155 14.19 -14.85 -26.44
N GLU A 156 15.21 -15.55 -25.95
CA GLU A 156 15.02 -16.91 -25.43
C GLU A 156 14.01 -16.88 -24.26
N GLU A 157 13.01 -17.74 -24.36
CA GLU A 157 11.91 -17.82 -23.42
C GLU A 157 12.35 -18.41 -22.08
N VAL A 158 11.75 -17.92 -21.00
CA VAL A 158 11.96 -18.45 -19.66
C VAL A 158 10.61 -18.87 -19.11
N GLU A 159 10.52 -20.12 -18.65
CA GLU A 159 9.28 -20.63 -18.07
C GLU A 159 8.98 -19.98 -16.70
N PHE A 160 7.77 -19.45 -16.59
CA PHE A 160 7.16 -18.96 -15.35
C PHE A 160 5.86 -19.73 -15.08
N PRO A 161 5.94 -21.00 -14.65
CA PRO A 161 4.76 -21.80 -14.39
C PRO A 161 3.92 -21.18 -13.26
N GLU A 162 2.60 -21.29 -13.38
CA GLU A 162 1.68 -20.88 -12.33
C GLU A 162 1.94 -21.67 -11.04
N VAL A 163 1.98 -20.96 -9.91
CA VAL A 163 2.20 -21.60 -8.61
C VAL A 163 0.89 -22.21 -8.13
N GLY A 164 0.93 -23.52 -7.88
CA GLY A 164 -0.19 -24.27 -7.33
C GLY A 164 -0.74 -23.65 -6.05
N ARG A 165 -2.07 -23.73 -5.86
CA ARG A 165 -2.82 -23.03 -4.79
C ARG A 165 -2.20 -23.17 -3.39
N LYS A 166 -1.66 -24.35 -3.06
CA LYS A 166 -1.05 -24.64 -1.74
C LYS A 166 0.22 -23.83 -1.47
N LYS A 167 1.09 -23.64 -2.49
CA LYS A 167 2.39 -22.94 -2.36
C LYS A 167 2.31 -21.45 -2.69
N ARG A 168 1.21 -20.99 -3.29
CA ARG A 168 1.04 -19.61 -3.77
C ARG A 168 1.23 -18.56 -2.67
N GLY A 169 0.70 -18.81 -1.46
CA GLY A 169 0.84 -17.91 -0.32
C GLY A 169 2.30 -17.75 0.12
N GLU A 170 3.04 -18.87 0.18
CA GLU A 170 4.46 -18.91 0.55
C GLU A 170 5.33 -18.15 -0.46
N VAL A 171 5.21 -18.46 -1.75
CA VAL A 171 5.99 -17.82 -2.82
C VAL A 171 5.76 -16.31 -2.86
N ARG A 172 4.50 -15.89 -2.71
CA ARG A 172 4.15 -14.45 -2.69
C ARG A 172 4.65 -13.76 -1.41
N SER A 173 4.63 -14.44 -0.27
CA SER A 173 5.20 -13.93 0.99
C SER A 173 6.71 -13.76 0.89
N ALA A 174 7.41 -14.70 0.22
CA ALA A 174 8.83 -14.56 -0.07
C ALA A 174 9.11 -13.33 -0.95
N GLY A 175 8.36 -13.14 -2.03
CA GLY A 175 8.47 -11.95 -2.88
C GLY A 175 8.19 -10.64 -2.14
N HIS A 176 7.16 -10.61 -1.29
CA HIS A 176 6.83 -9.46 -0.44
C HIS A 176 8.00 -9.06 0.48
N LYS A 177 8.66 -10.04 1.12
CA LYS A 177 9.84 -9.81 1.96
C LYS A 177 11.03 -9.31 1.15
N LEU A 178 11.28 -9.90 -0.03
CA LEU A 178 12.40 -9.51 -0.90
C LEU A 178 12.29 -8.07 -1.40
N VAL A 179 11.06 -7.61 -1.72
CA VAL A 179 10.85 -6.24 -2.23
C VAL A 179 11.06 -5.17 -1.15
N GLY A 180 10.76 -5.47 0.11
CA GLY A 180 10.87 -4.53 1.23
C GLY A 180 12.31 -4.21 1.67
N ASP A 181 12.43 -3.27 2.61
CA ASP A 181 13.68 -2.78 3.20
C ASP A 181 14.54 -3.84 3.90
N LYS A 182 13.96 -4.98 4.29
CA LYS A 182 14.64 -6.12 4.90
C LYS A 182 15.13 -7.18 3.90
N GLY A 183 14.89 -6.96 2.60
CA GLY A 183 15.28 -7.86 1.52
C GLY A 183 16.28 -7.21 0.57
N LEU A 184 15.95 -7.22 -0.73
CA LEU A 184 16.70 -6.52 -1.78
C LEU A 184 16.47 -5.00 -1.75
N ASN A 185 15.56 -4.53 -0.90
CA ASN A 185 15.25 -3.11 -0.71
C ASN A 185 14.87 -2.39 -2.01
N CYS A 186 14.07 -3.04 -2.86
CA CYS A 186 13.62 -2.47 -4.13
C CYS A 186 12.86 -1.16 -3.91
N VAL A 187 12.15 -1.06 -2.78
CA VAL A 187 11.34 0.10 -2.38
C VAL A 187 12.15 1.36 -2.07
N ALA A 188 13.46 1.25 -1.80
CA ALA A 188 14.31 2.43 -1.64
C ALA A 188 14.47 3.23 -2.95
N CYS A 189 14.30 2.58 -4.11
CA CYS A 189 14.49 3.22 -5.42
C CYS A 189 13.24 3.23 -6.30
N HIS A 190 12.20 2.50 -5.92
CA HIS A 190 10.96 2.41 -6.68
C HIS A 190 9.76 2.81 -5.83
N LEU A 191 8.80 3.47 -6.47
CA LEU A 191 7.47 3.64 -5.89
C LEU A 191 6.79 2.28 -5.70
N PHE A 192 5.93 2.21 -4.69
CA PHE A 192 5.05 1.07 -4.49
C PHE A 192 3.64 1.58 -4.22
N ASN A 193 2.72 1.33 -5.16
CA ASN A 193 1.34 1.82 -5.10
C ASN A 193 1.28 3.35 -4.90
N GLY A 194 2.08 4.07 -5.69
CA GLY A 194 2.23 5.53 -5.63
C GLY A 194 2.92 6.08 -4.38
N LYS A 195 3.41 5.23 -3.46
CA LYS A 195 4.08 5.66 -2.23
C LYS A 195 5.60 5.51 -2.32
N SER A 196 6.30 6.47 -1.73
CA SER A 196 7.76 6.48 -1.63
C SER A 196 8.24 5.95 -0.27
N ALA A 197 9.45 5.37 -0.25
CA ALA A 197 10.21 5.04 0.95
C ALA A 197 11.21 6.15 1.34
N GLY A 198 11.20 7.29 0.63
CA GLY A 198 12.09 8.43 0.88
C GLY A 198 13.38 8.45 0.04
N GLY A 199 13.58 7.50 -0.87
CA GLY A 199 14.69 7.47 -1.83
C GLY A 199 14.28 7.84 -3.25
N PHE A 200 14.95 7.28 -4.27
CA PHE A 200 14.57 7.52 -5.67
C PHE A 200 13.14 7.08 -5.94
N GLU A 201 12.41 7.82 -6.77
CA GLU A 201 11.05 7.46 -7.16
C GLU A 201 11.04 6.92 -8.59
N GLY A 202 11.69 5.76 -8.74
CA GLY A 202 11.63 4.96 -9.95
C GLY A 202 10.20 4.50 -10.28
N LEU A 203 10.08 3.75 -11.38
CA LEU A 203 8.80 3.23 -11.87
C LEU A 203 8.07 2.45 -10.77
N ASP A 204 6.76 2.63 -10.64
CA ASP A 204 5.96 1.88 -9.65
C ASP A 204 6.05 0.38 -9.91
N LEU A 205 6.54 -0.38 -8.92
CA LEU A 205 6.78 -1.81 -9.06
C LEU A 205 5.53 -2.57 -9.47
N LEU A 206 4.34 -2.13 -9.06
CA LEU A 206 3.08 -2.80 -9.37
C LEU A 206 2.70 -2.72 -10.85
N ALA A 207 3.26 -1.77 -11.60
CA ALA A 207 3.08 -1.72 -13.05
C ALA A 207 3.88 -2.80 -13.79
N SER A 208 4.81 -3.50 -13.13
CA SER A 208 5.72 -4.44 -13.80
C SER A 208 4.98 -5.65 -14.37
N TYR A 209 4.10 -6.27 -13.58
CA TYR A 209 3.40 -7.48 -13.98
C TYR A 209 2.46 -7.25 -15.17
N ASP A 210 1.75 -6.13 -15.20
CA ASP A 210 0.81 -5.81 -16.28
C ASP A 210 1.50 -5.41 -17.59
N ARG A 211 2.75 -4.94 -17.49
CA ARG A 211 3.47 -4.31 -18.61
C ARG A 211 4.47 -5.23 -19.29
N ILE A 212 5.23 -5.98 -18.50
CA ILE A 212 6.46 -6.64 -18.97
C ILE A 212 6.22 -8.11 -19.23
N GLU A 213 6.85 -8.67 -20.26
CA GLU A 213 6.86 -10.12 -20.49
C GLU A 213 7.73 -10.84 -19.45
N PRO A 214 7.33 -12.03 -18.95
CA PRO A 214 8.07 -12.75 -17.90
C PRO A 214 9.54 -13.01 -18.25
N SER A 215 9.81 -13.43 -19.49
CA SER A 215 11.17 -13.69 -20.00
C SER A 215 12.04 -12.42 -19.98
N TRP A 216 11.46 -11.28 -20.34
CA TRP A 216 12.14 -9.98 -20.24
C TRP A 216 12.41 -9.61 -18.78
N PHE A 217 11.40 -9.75 -17.91
CA PHE A 217 11.54 -9.47 -16.48
C PHE A 217 12.69 -10.28 -15.87
N TYR A 218 12.73 -11.58 -16.14
CA TYR A 218 13.79 -12.46 -15.65
C TYR A 218 15.19 -11.99 -16.07
N ARG A 219 15.39 -11.76 -17.37
CA ARG A 219 16.69 -11.32 -17.90
C ARG A 219 17.09 -9.95 -17.38
N PHE A 220 16.13 -9.03 -17.29
CA PHE A 220 16.36 -7.70 -16.74
C PHE A 220 16.72 -7.73 -15.27
N MET A 221 16.08 -8.56 -14.46
CA MET A 221 16.45 -8.72 -13.03
C MET A 221 17.84 -9.35 -12.89
N ARG A 222 18.18 -10.35 -13.72
CA ARG A 222 19.50 -10.99 -13.70
C ARG A 222 20.64 -10.03 -14.06
N SER A 223 20.44 -9.19 -15.09
CA SER A 223 21.48 -8.27 -15.54
C SER A 223 20.86 -6.98 -16.12
N PRO A 224 20.47 -6.02 -15.28
CA PRO A 224 19.83 -4.78 -15.74
C PRO A 224 20.67 -4.02 -16.76
N GLY A 225 22.00 -3.95 -16.52
CA GLY A 225 22.96 -3.22 -17.34
C GLY A 225 23.15 -3.79 -18.75
N SER A 226 22.94 -5.10 -18.97
CA SER A 226 23.05 -5.71 -20.30
C SER A 226 21.91 -5.29 -21.24
N LEU A 227 20.70 -5.11 -20.70
CA LEU A 227 19.53 -4.66 -21.47
C LEU A 227 19.37 -3.13 -21.45
N ARG A 228 19.93 -2.44 -20.45
CA ARG A 228 19.88 -0.99 -20.31
C ARG A 228 21.21 -0.48 -19.75
N PRO A 229 22.20 -0.22 -20.62
CA PRO A 229 23.49 0.34 -20.21
C PRO A 229 23.31 1.66 -19.43
N GLY A 230 24.07 1.82 -18.34
CA GLY A 230 24.03 3.03 -17.49
C GLY A 230 22.88 3.12 -16.50
N ILE A 231 22.05 2.06 -16.37
CA ILE A 231 20.92 2.08 -15.44
C ILE A 231 21.38 2.09 -13.97
N VAL A 232 20.68 2.88 -13.14
CA VAL A 232 20.93 2.99 -11.69
C VAL A 232 20.59 1.70 -10.94
N MET A 233 19.75 0.84 -11.51
CA MET A 233 19.34 -0.41 -10.88
C MET A 233 20.54 -1.34 -10.70
N PRO A 234 20.85 -1.75 -9.45
CA PRO A 234 22.02 -2.57 -9.18
C PRO A 234 21.85 -4.00 -9.67
N SER A 235 22.97 -4.67 -9.89
CA SER A 235 23.00 -6.10 -10.20
C SER A 235 23.00 -6.91 -8.90
N TYR A 236 21.82 -7.35 -8.46
CA TYR A 236 21.66 -8.14 -7.22
C TYR A 236 22.21 -9.57 -7.33
N TRP A 237 22.37 -10.08 -8.55
CA TRP A 237 22.92 -11.41 -8.84
C TRP A 237 24.09 -11.27 -9.83
N PRO A 238 25.27 -10.80 -9.38
CA PRO A 238 26.39 -10.52 -10.26
C PRO A 238 26.89 -11.78 -11.00
N PRO A 239 27.36 -11.64 -12.26
CA PRO A 239 27.97 -12.76 -12.99
C PRO A 239 29.20 -13.30 -12.23
N GLY A 240 29.37 -14.62 -12.18
CA GLY A 240 30.47 -15.29 -11.48
C GLY A 240 30.13 -15.87 -10.09
N SER A 241 28.90 -15.69 -9.59
CA SER A 241 28.39 -16.46 -8.43
C SER A 241 27.91 -17.86 -8.84
N GLU A 242 28.60 -18.49 -9.79
CA GLU A 242 28.10 -19.64 -10.55
C GLU A 242 28.13 -20.94 -9.74
N GLY A 243 27.02 -21.66 -9.85
CA GLY A 243 26.73 -22.95 -9.24
C GLY A 243 25.24 -23.21 -9.36
N GLU A 244 24.83 -24.43 -9.73
CA GLU A 244 23.42 -24.78 -10.00
C GLU A 244 22.48 -24.37 -8.83
N ALA A 245 22.97 -24.45 -7.59
CA ALA A 245 22.24 -24.01 -6.40
C ALA A 245 22.09 -22.48 -6.29
N ALA A 246 23.12 -21.70 -6.64
CA ALA A 246 23.06 -20.24 -6.60
C ALA A 246 22.17 -19.68 -7.73
N ASP A 247 22.27 -20.27 -8.93
CA ASP A 247 21.38 -19.97 -10.05
C ASP A 247 19.94 -20.40 -9.78
N GLY A 248 19.75 -21.55 -9.14
CA GLY A 248 18.46 -22.01 -8.64
C GLY A 248 17.84 -21.01 -7.67
N ASN A 249 18.62 -20.51 -6.71
CA ASN A 249 18.14 -19.54 -5.71
C ASN A 249 17.78 -18.19 -6.36
N ALA A 250 18.62 -17.64 -7.24
CA ALA A 250 18.31 -16.42 -7.98
C ALA A 250 16.99 -16.55 -8.77
N SER A 251 16.82 -17.68 -9.45
CA SER A 251 15.60 -17.96 -10.23
C SER A 251 14.36 -18.07 -9.34
N ILE A 252 14.46 -18.69 -8.17
CA ILE A 252 13.39 -18.77 -7.17
C ILE A 252 13.02 -17.37 -6.66
N GLN A 253 14.01 -16.54 -6.32
CA GLN A 253 13.79 -15.18 -5.82
C GLN A 253 13.10 -14.29 -6.86
N ILE A 254 13.59 -14.29 -8.10
CA ILE A 254 13.00 -13.50 -9.20
C ILE A 254 11.54 -13.94 -9.45
N ARG A 255 11.28 -15.25 -9.47
CA ARG A 255 9.91 -15.78 -9.59
C ARG A 255 9.03 -15.37 -8.42
N ALA A 256 9.55 -15.40 -7.19
CA ALA A 256 8.81 -14.97 -6.01
C ALA A 256 8.39 -13.50 -6.11
N ILE A 257 9.30 -12.61 -6.55
CA ILE A 257 9.01 -11.20 -6.80
C ILE A 257 7.94 -11.06 -7.90
N TRP A 258 8.08 -11.77 -9.02
CA TRP A 258 7.09 -11.77 -10.11
C TRP A 258 5.68 -12.15 -9.62
N HIS A 259 5.55 -13.25 -8.89
CA HIS A 259 4.26 -13.69 -8.35
C HIS A 259 3.72 -12.77 -7.27
N TYR A 260 4.57 -12.09 -6.49
CA TYR A 260 4.13 -11.06 -5.57
C TYR A 260 3.55 -9.85 -6.31
N LEU A 261 4.23 -9.36 -7.34
CA LEU A 261 3.76 -8.24 -8.18
C LEU A 261 2.49 -8.59 -8.98
N SER A 262 2.20 -9.87 -9.20
CA SER A 262 0.94 -10.32 -9.83
C SER A 262 -0.33 -9.94 -9.05
N TYR A 263 -0.22 -9.50 -7.79
CA TYR A 263 -1.36 -8.93 -7.07
C TYR A 263 -1.82 -7.57 -7.64
N GLY A 264 -0.97 -6.90 -8.43
CA GLY A 264 -1.23 -5.53 -8.89
C GLY A 264 -1.53 -4.62 -7.70
N GLN A 265 -2.54 -3.74 -7.85
CA GLN A 265 -2.92 -2.78 -6.81
C GLN A 265 -3.40 -3.40 -5.49
N SER A 266 -3.68 -4.71 -5.45
CA SER A 266 -4.05 -5.43 -4.23
C SER A 266 -2.84 -6.00 -3.46
N ALA A 267 -1.62 -5.72 -3.90
CA ALA A 267 -0.41 -6.23 -3.27
C ALA A 267 -0.25 -5.64 -1.84
N PRO A 268 -0.04 -6.47 -0.81
CA PRO A 268 0.26 -5.98 0.54
C PRO A 268 1.52 -5.10 0.53
N THR A 269 1.46 -3.91 1.11
CA THR A 269 2.58 -2.95 1.13
C THR A 269 3.82 -3.53 1.85
N PRO A 270 4.99 -3.63 1.21
CA PRO A 270 6.23 -4.08 1.83
C PRO A 270 6.66 -3.20 2.99
N SER A 271 7.50 -3.74 3.87
CA SER A 271 8.19 -2.93 4.87
C SER A 271 9.10 -1.88 4.20
N GLY A 272 9.25 -0.72 4.86
CA GLY A 272 9.99 0.43 4.32
C GLY A 272 9.16 1.39 3.47
N VAL A 273 7.96 1.02 3.01
CA VAL A 273 7.11 1.89 2.18
C VAL A 273 6.10 2.66 3.03
N GLY A 274 6.07 3.98 2.83
CA GLY A 274 5.18 4.89 3.54
C GLY A 274 5.82 5.48 4.79
N ASN A 275 5.32 6.63 5.23
CA ASN A 275 5.82 7.29 6.42
C ASN A 275 5.51 6.38 7.63
N PRO A 276 6.50 5.88 8.41
CA PRO A 276 6.28 4.94 9.53
C PRO A 276 5.42 5.50 10.68
N GLY A 277 4.80 6.66 10.50
CA GLY A 277 4.30 7.53 11.54
C GLY A 277 5.47 8.09 12.35
N THR A 278 5.24 9.18 13.05
CA THR A 278 6.20 9.67 14.05
C THR A 278 6.06 8.77 15.26
N ASN A 279 7.17 8.22 15.76
CA ASN A 279 7.14 7.48 17.02
C ASN A 279 6.96 8.47 18.16
N LEU A 280 5.99 8.20 19.03
CA LEU A 280 5.79 8.95 20.25
C LEU A 280 6.38 8.15 21.40
N GLU A 281 7.47 8.65 21.97
CA GLU A 281 8.13 8.05 23.13
C GLU A 281 7.54 8.61 24.43
N VAL A 282 7.55 7.79 25.47
CA VAL A 282 7.18 8.18 26.84
C VAL A 282 8.47 8.60 27.55
N GLY A 283 8.48 9.81 28.10
CA GLY A 283 9.60 10.33 28.87
C GLY A 283 9.48 9.94 30.34
N GLU A 284 9.80 10.88 31.23
CA GLU A 284 9.72 10.68 32.69
C GLU A 284 8.30 10.70 33.26
N LEU A 285 7.35 11.31 32.52
CA LEU A 285 5.94 11.41 32.91
C LEU A 285 5.07 10.61 31.93
N ALA A 286 3.88 10.24 32.39
CA ALA A 286 2.89 9.59 31.55
C ALA A 286 2.50 10.49 30.37
N ARG A 287 2.27 9.86 29.21
CA ARG A 287 1.99 10.56 27.96
C ARG A 287 0.65 10.16 27.38
N VAL A 288 -0.18 11.15 27.06
CA VAL A 288 -1.49 10.94 26.45
C VAL A 288 -1.49 11.39 25.00
N TYR A 289 -2.07 10.57 24.12
CA TYR A 289 -2.30 10.95 22.72
C TYR A 289 -3.73 10.58 22.30
N ARG A 290 -4.38 11.46 21.53
CA ARG A 290 -5.76 11.28 21.06
C ARG A 290 -5.74 11.10 19.56
N GLY A 291 -6.52 10.14 19.06
CA GLY A 291 -6.65 9.92 17.64
C GLY A 291 -7.47 8.70 17.30
N ARG A 292 -7.67 8.46 16.01
CA ARG A 292 -8.29 7.23 15.52
C ARG A 292 -7.33 6.07 15.70
N SER A 293 -7.82 4.93 16.20
CA SER A 293 -7.03 3.70 16.27
C SER A 293 -7.87 2.46 16.06
N ARG A 294 -7.26 1.40 15.52
CA ARG A 294 -7.92 0.10 15.42
C ARG A 294 -8.20 -0.49 16.81
N ILE A 295 -7.34 -0.20 17.79
CA ILE A 295 -7.46 -0.75 19.16
C ILE A 295 -8.51 -0.02 20.02
N ALA A 296 -8.84 1.23 19.68
CA ALA A 296 -9.66 2.12 20.52
C ALA A 296 -10.73 2.93 19.75
N GLY A 297 -10.99 2.59 18.48
CA GLY A 297 -12.03 3.23 17.68
C GLY A 297 -11.71 4.64 17.21
N TYR A 298 -12.75 5.42 16.90
CA TYR A 298 -12.62 6.77 16.34
C TYR A 298 -12.26 7.83 17.38
N ARG A 299 -12.63 7.62 18.65
CA ARG A 299 -12.33 8.52 19.77
C ARG A 299 -11.36 7.85 20.74
N GLY A 300 -10.30 7.27 20.19
CA GLY A 300 -9.27 6.59 20.96
C GLY A 300 -8.39 7.57 21.73
N ILE A 301 -7.97 7.16 22.91
CA ILE A 301 -6.99 7.84 23.76
C ILE A 301 -5.95 6.80 24.18
N SER A 302 -4.71 6.95 23.76
CA SER A 302 -3.60 6.12 24.25
C SER A 302 -2.90 6.79 25.41
N VAL A 303 -2.56 6.00 26.42
CA VAL A 303 -1.85 6.44 27.63
C VAL A 303 -0.62 5.57 27.79
N GLY A 304 0.54 6.22 27.76
CA GLY A 304 1.84 5.59 27.89
C GLY A 304 2.48 5.93 29.23
N PHE A 305 3.16 4.97 29.83
CA PHE A 305 3.83 5.11 31.12
C PHE A 305 5.34 4.84 30.99
N PRO A 306 6.18 5.55 31.76
CA PRO A 306 7.63 5.30 31.80
C PRO A 306 7.99 3.85 32.13
N GLU A 307 7.14 3.15 32.89
CA GLU A 307 7.26 1.74 33.28
C GLU A 307 7.10 0.76 32.10
N GLY A 308 6.89 1.25 30.88
CA GLY A 308 6.85 0.42 29.67
C GLY A 308 5.60 -0.44 29.52
N ILE A 309 4.56 -0.20 30.33
CA ILE A 309 3.20 -0.72 30.13
C ILE A 309 2.30 0.44 29.66
N HIS A 310 1.39 0.16 28.74
CA HIS A 310 0.58 1.17 28.07
C HIS A 310 -0.85 0.66 27.89
N TYR A 311 -1.80 1.58 27.76
CA TYR A 311 -3.18 1.22 27.45
C TYR A 311 -3.83 2.17 26.46
N ALA A 312 -4.95 1.71 25.90
CA ALA A 312 -5.83 2.53 25.11
C ALA A 312 -7.24 2.53 25.72
N PHE A 313 -7.83 3.72 25.75
CA PHE A 313 -9.19 3.98 26.21
C PHE A 313 -10.04 4.43 25.02
N ASN A 314 -11.20 3.80 24.83
CA ASN A 314 -12.17 4.23 23.85
C ASN A 314 -13.17 5.20 24.50
N ALA A 315 -13.01 6.50 24.25
CA ALA A 315 -13.89 7.51 24.81
C ALA A 315 -15.31 7.50 24.22
N GLU A 316 -15.54 6.79 23.10
CA GLU A 316 -16.88 6.62 22.53
C GLU A 316 -17.73 5.62 23.33
N THR A 317 -17.11 4.60 23.93
CA THR A 317 -17.81 3.52 24.66
C THR A 317 -17.47 3.46 26.15
N GLY A 318 -16.48 4.22 26.61
CA GLY A 318 -16.07 4.28 28.02
C GLY A 318 -15.25 3.06 28.45
N THR A 319 -14.42 2.54 27.55
CA THR A 319 -13.81 1.22 27.72
C THR A 319 -12.29 1.29 27.74
N LEU A 320 -11.68 0.55 28.66
CA LEU A 320 -10.28 0.15 28.54
C LEU A 320 -10.22 -0.90 27.42
N SER A 321 -9.79 -0.50 26.23
CA SER A 321 -9.96 -1.27 25.01
C SER A 321 -8.72 -2.06 24.61
N GLY A 322 -7.56 -1.76 25.18
CA GLY A 322 -6.37 -2.56 24.96
C GLY A 322 -5.19 -2.20 25.86
N LEU A 323 -4.24 -3.14 25.92
CA LEU A 323 -3.07 -3.13 26.80
C LEU A 323 -1.84 -3.61 26.02
N TRP A 324 -0.67 -3.02 26.23
CA TRP A 324 0.58 -3.51 25.65
C TRP A 324 1.80 -3.11 26.48
N LYS A 325 2.93 -3.76 26.20
CA LYS A 325 4.24 -3.48 26.82
C LYS A 325 5.29 -3.12 25.76
N GLY A 326 6.35 -2.42 26.13
CA GLY A 326 7.45 -2.03 25.23
C GLY A 326 7.26 -0.63 24.64
N ASP A 327 7.44 -0.48 23.32
CA ASP A 327 7.28 0.81 22.64
C ASP A 327 5.82 1.33 22.71
N PHE A 328 5.66 2.65 22.89
CA PHE A 328 4.34 3.28 23.08
C PHE A 328 3.47 3.30 21.82
N VAL A 329 3.53 4.34 20.98
CA VAL A 329 2.69 4.42 19.77
C VAL A 329 3.43 5.03 18.59
N SER A 330 3.04 4.62 17.39
CA SER A 330 3.32 5.36 16.15
C SER A 330 2.10 6.22 15.85
N VAL A 331 2.33 7.51 15.53
CA VAL A 331 1.30 8.48 15.21
C VAL A 331 1.38 8.94 13.76
N GLY A 332 0.22 9.03 13.10
CA GLY A 332 0.13 9.45 11.70
C GLY A 332 -0.76 10.69 11.54
N TRP A 333 -0.25 11.67 10.79
CA TRP A 333 -0.93 12.95 10.50
C TRP A 333 -1.47 13.05 9.06
N GLY A 334 -1.52 11.93 8.33
CA GLY A 334 -1.78 11.89 6.88
C GLY A 334 -3.21 12.18 6.42
N GLY A 335 -3.97 13.05 7.10
CA GLY A 335 -5.33 13.43 6.70
C GLY A 335 -5.90 14.63 7.46
N GLN A 336 -7.00 15.19 6.95
CA GLN A 336 -7.77 16.26 7.61
C GLN A 336 -8.49 15.69 8.85
N GLY A 337 -7.85 15.70 10.03
CA GLY A 337 -8.44 15.16 11.27
C GLY A 337 -7.48 15.09 12.46
N ALA A 338 -7.97 14.60 13.60
CA ALA A 338 -7.26 14.51 14.90
C ALA A 338 -6.10 13.49 14.97
N GLY A 339 -5.48 13.15 13.84
CA GLY A 339 -4.43 12.13 13.74
C GLY A 339 -4.91 10.70 14.00
N ASN A 340 -4.00 9.74 13.79
CA ASN A 340 -4.18 8.36 14.18
C ASN A 340 -3.04 7.90 15.10
N PHE A 341 -3.27 6.82 15.85
CA PHE A 341 -2.21 6.13 16.58
C PHE A 341 -2.37 4.61 16.47
N ASN A 342 -1.25 3.90 16.53
CA ASN A 342 -1.23 2.45 16.67
C ASN A 342 -0.16 2.03 17.68
N PRO A 343 -0.45 1.03 18.55
CA PRO A 343 0.57 0.42 19.40
C PRO A 343 1.77 -0.03 18.57
N ARG A 344 2.97 0.23 19.07
CA ARG A 344 4.23 -0.17 18.44
C ARG A 344 4.62 -1.60 18.74
N SER A 345 4.17 -2.10 19.89
CA SER A 345 4.28 -3.50 20.27
C SER A 345 2.98 -4.25 20.03
N ARG A 346 3.05 -5.58 20.11
CA ARG A 346 1.85 -6.43 20.12
C ARG A 346 0.96 -6.01 21.29
N ALA A 347 -0.29 -5.70 20.98
CA ALA A 347 -1.27 -5.30 21.97
C ALA A 347 -2.33 -6.37 22.20
N VAL A 348 -2.71 -6.52 23.47
CA VAL A 348 -3.88 -7.28 23.90
C VAL A 348 -5.12 -6.44 23.62
N GLN A 349 -6.03 -6.97 22.81
CA GLN A 349 -7.31 -6.35 22.53
C GLN A 349 -8.32 -6.78 23.59
N LEU A 350 -8.90 -5.81 24.31
CA LEU A 350 -10.03 -6.02 25.19
C LEU A 350 -11.34 -5.69 24.46
N ALA A 351 -12.47 -6.02 25.09
CA ALA A 351 -13.80 -5.71 24.56
C ALA A 351 -13.94 -4.20 24.27
N GLN A 352 -14.48 -3.86 23.11
CA GLN A 352 -14.69 -2.46 22.69
C GLN A 352 -16.13 -1.98 22.90
N ASP A 353 -17.04 -2.88 23.29
CA ASP A 353 -18.43 -2.61 23.65
C ASP A 353 -18.54 -1.83 24.96
N VAL A 354 -19.64 -1.13 25.25
CA VAL A 354 -19.78 -0.39 26.51
C VAL A 354 -19.45 -1.27 27.72
N SER A 355 -18.63 -0.75 28.64
CA SER A 355 -18.13 -1.53 29.77
C SER A 355 -19.20 -1.76 30.84
N PHE A 356 -20.15 -0.83 31.00
CA PHE A 356 -21.07 -0.84 32.13
C PHE A 356 -22.54 -0.79 31.69
N GLN A 357 -23.40 -1.40 32.51
CA GLN A 357 -24.85 -1.37 32.40
C GLN A 357 -25.49 -1.25 33.79
N LEU A 358 -26.64 -0.60 33.90
CA LEU A 358 -27.48 -0.68 35.09
C LEU A 358 -28.11 -2.08 35.17
N ALA A 359 -28.13 -2.71 36.34
CA ALA A 359 -28.64 -4.08 36.47
C ALA A 359 -30.12 -4.22 36.09
N GLU A 360 -30.96 -3.23 36.39
CA GLU A 360 -32.38 -3.22 36.01
C GLU A 360 -32.57 -3.13 34.49
N ALA A 361 -31.61 -2.52 33.78
CA ALA A 361 -31.61 -2.38 32.33
C ALA A 361 -30.81 -3.49 31.63
N ALA A 362 -30.26 -4.47 32.38
CA ALA A 362 -29.32 -5.43 31.84
C ALA A 362 -30.02 -6.49 30.97
N PRO A 363 -29.72 -6.56 29.67
CA PRO A 363 -30.28 -7.59 28.79
C PRO A 363 -29.73 -8.99 29.12
N LYS A 364 -30.46 -10.04 28.71
CA LYS A 364 -29.99 -11.43 28.77
C LYS A 364 -28.67 -11.64 28.02
N ALA A 365 -28.42 -10.86 26.96
CA ALA A 365 -27.20 -10.85 26.18
C ALA A 365 -26.59 -9.44 26.19
N TRP A 366 -25.27 -9.31 26.41
CA TRP A 366 -24.63 -8.00 26.47
C TRP A 366 -24.87 -7.17 25.21
N PRO A 367 -25.14 -5.85 25.31
CA PRO A 367 -25.36 -5.03 24.14
C PRO A 367 -24.03 -4.82 23.40
N LEU A 368 -23.76 -5.63 22.39
CA LEU A 368 -22.54 -5.56 21.60
C LEU A 368 -22.53 -4.33 20.68
N ARG A 369 -21.33 -3.83 20.40
CA ARG A 369 -21.09 -2.75 19.47
C ARG A 369 -21.58 -3.15 18.08
N PRO A 370 -22.26 -2.25 17.36
CA PRO A 370 -22.65 -2.50 15.98
C PRO A 370 -21.45 -2.69 15.07
N GLU A 371 -21.46 -3.75 14.27
CA GLU A 371 -20.48 -4.00 13.22
C GLU A 371 -21.05 -3.65 11.84
N THR A 372 -20.20 -3.11 10.97
CA THR A 372 -20.51 -2.89 9.56
C THR A 372 -19.81 -3.94 8.71
N THR A 373 -20.54 -4.59 7.80
CA THR A 373 -19.97 -5.53 6.83
C THR A 373 -19.97 -4.92 5.43
N LYS A 374 -19.38 -5.60 4.45
CA LYS A 374 -19.46 -5.15 3.05
C LYS A 374 -20.90 -5.13 2.54
N GLU A 375 -21.71 -6.07 3.02
CA GLU A 375 -23.11 -6.24 2.67
C GLU A 375 -24.02 -5.26 3.42
N LYS A 376 -23.60 -4.81 4.62
CA LYS A 376 -24.29 -3.80 5.43
C LYS A 376 -23.32 -2.69 5.84
N PRO A 377 -23.03 -1.73 4.93
CA PRO A 377 -22.01 -0.71 5.16
C PRO A 377 -22.45 0.40 6.12
N VAL A 378 -23.74 0.48 6.42
CA VAL A 378 -24.31 1.51 7.30
C VAL A 378 -24.33 0.98 8.74
N ASN A 379 -23.80 1.78 9.68
CA ASN A 379 -23.88 1.46 11.11
C ASN A 379 -25.36 1.40 11.53
N PRO A 380 -25.87 0.24 11.98
CA PRO A 380 -27.29 0.08 12.29
C PRO A 380 -27.71 0.80 13.57
N ASN A 381 -26.76 1.23 14.41
CA ASN A 381 -27.04 2.01 15.63
C ASN A 381 -25.93 3.05 15.88
N PRO A 382 -25.95 4.19 15.17
CA PRO A 382 -24.91 5.22 15.28
C PRO A 382 -24.86 5.90 16.65
N LEU A 383 -25.92 5.79 17.45
CA LEU A 383 -26.01 6.34 18.80
C LEU A 383 -25.89 5.26 19.89
N TYR A 384 -25.37 4.08 19.55
CA TYR A 384 -25.26 2.91 20.44
C TYR A 384 -24.87 3.23 21.89
N PRO A 385 -23.75 3.93 22.17
CA PRO A 385 -23.36 4.21 23.56
C PRO A 385 -24.33 5.17 24.25
N LYS A 386 -24.77 6.21 23.53
CA LYS A 386 -25.70 7.23 24.05
C LYS A 386 -27.07 6.64 24.37
N ASN A 387 -27.55 5.71 23.54
CA ASN A 387 -28.80 4.98 23.75
C ASN A 387 -28.74 4.09 25.01
N LEU A 388 -27.55 3.67 25.42
CA LEU A 388 -27.28 2.93 26.66
C LEU A 388 -26.93 3.86 27.83
N GLY A 389 -27.15 5.17 27.68
CA GLY A 389 -26.96 6.17 28.73
C GLY A 389 -25.51 6.61 28.95
N TYR A 390 -24.55 6.11 28.17
CA TYR A 390 -23.14 6.52 28.28
C TYR A 390 -22.92 7.94 27.76
N ARG A 391 -22.14 8.72 28.52
CA ARG A 391 -21.71 10.05 28.13
C ARG A 391 -20.31 10.34 28.64
N PHE A 392 -19.35 10.46 27.73
CA PHE A 392 -18.01 10.94 28.04
C PHE A 392 -18.04 12.43 28.43
N ARG A 393 -17.39 12.80 29.53
CA ARG A 393 -17.31 14.19 30.03
C ARG A 393 -15.93 14.81 29.87
N GLY A 394 -14.89 14.01 29.67
CA GLY A 394 -13.51 14.48 29.48
C GLY A 394 -12.54 13.70 30.35
N TYR A 395 -11.37 14.29 30.59
CA TYR A 395 -10.41 13.78 31.57
C TYR A 395 -9.58 14.95 32.11
N SER A 396 -9.11 14.81 33.34
CA SER A 396 -8.06 15.64 33.93
C SER A 396 -6.74 14.84 33.93
N LEU A 397 -5.61 15.55 33.95
CA LEU A 397 -4.29 14.94 34.13
C LEU A 397 -3.79 15.30 35.52
N ASP A 398 -3.23 14.32 36.22
CA ASP A 398 -2.46 14.60 37.44
C ASP A 398 -1.05 15.12 37.11
N ASP A 399 -0.30 15.41 38.17
CA ASP A 399 1.07 15.94 38.16
C ASP A 399 2.05 15.02 37.40
N ARG A 400 1.71 13.74 37.29
CA ARG A 400 2.48 12.72 36.57
C ARG A 400 1.99 12.52 35.13
N GLY A 401 1.03 13.32 34.68
CA GLY A 401 0.41 13.19 33.35
C GLY A 401 -0.57 12.03 33.23
N ILE A 402 -0.97 11.39 34.33
CA ILE A 402 -1.88 10.24 34.31
C ILE A 402 -3.31 10.75 34.21
N PRO A 403 -4.10 10.30 33.22
CA PRO A 403 -5.47 10.76 33.06
C PRO A 403 -6.43 10.08 34.05
N THR A 404 -7.32 10.89 34.61
CA THR A 404 -8.57 10.43 35.24
C THR A 404 -9.71 10.73 34.29
N PHE A 405 -10.30 9.68 33.69
CA PHE A 405 -11.40 9.82 32.74
C PHE A 405 -12.72 10.03 33.48
N SER A 406 -13.46 11.08 33.11
CA SER A 406 -14.79 11.36 33.65
C SER A 406 -15.86 11.03 32.62
N TYR A 407 -16.84 10.23 33.03
CA TYR A 407 -17.99 9.86 32.21
C TYR A 407 -19.21 9.55 33.07
N ALA A 408 -20.38 9.42 32.45
CA ALA A 408 -21.62 9.13 33.15
C ALA A 408 -22.42 8.03 32.46
N PHE A 409 -23.18 7.29 33.26
CA PHE A 409 -24.20 6.35 32.83
C PHE A 409 -25.53 6.72 33.50
N GLY A 410 -26.42 7.34 32.73
CA GLY A 410 -27.64 7.93 33.31
C GLY A 410 -27.30 9.02 34.34
N LYS A 411 -27.69 8.81 35.60
CA LYS A 411 -27.38 9.72 36.73
C LYS A 411 -26.09 9.37 37.48
N ILE A 412 -25.50 8.21 37.22
CA ILE A 412 -24.26 7.75 37.87
C ILE A 412 -23.07 8.43 37.20
N GLN A 413 -22.18 8.99 38.00
CA GLN A 413 -20.92 9.58 37.54
C GLN A 413 -19.77 8.63 37.83
N MET A 414 -18.81 8.54 36.91
CA MET A 414 -17.66 7.66 37.03
C MET A 414 -16.38 8.43 36.74
N GLU A 415 -15.41 8.24 37.63
CA GLU A 415 -14.02 8.60 37.45
C GLU A 415 -13.19 7.31 37.35
N ASP A 416 -12.38 7.22 36.30
CA ASP A 416 -11.62 6.03 35.96
C ASP A 416 -10.16 6.40 35.73
N SER A 417 -9.30 5.87 36.60
CA SER A 417 -7.86 6.09 36.56
C SER A 417 -7.15 4.75 36.56
N SER A 418 -6.28 4.55 35.59
CA SER A 418 -5.45 3.34 35.48
C SER A 418 -3.98 3.69 35.63
N ARG A 419 -3.29 2.99 36.52
CA ARG A 419 -1.89 3.25 36.90
C ARG A 419 -1.06 1.96 36.85
N PRO A 420 0.21 2.00 36.42
CA PRO A 420 1.13 0.89 36.60
C PRO A 420 1.35 0.66 38.11
N GLU A 421 1.41 -0.60 38.52
CA GLU A 421 1.79 -0.97 39.88
C GLU A 421 3.21 -1.56 39.87
N PRO A 422 4.08 -1.14 40.80
CA PRO A 422 5.41 -1.72 40.92
C PRO A 422 5.28 -3.16 41.41
N SER A 423 5.50 -4.14 40.53
CA SER A 423 5.43 -5.56 40.87
C SER A 423 6.54 -6.35 40.17
N GLY A 424 7.80 -5.96 40.37
CA GLY A 424 8.96 -6.66 39.78
C GLY A 424 8.87 -6.72 38.24
N ASP A 425 9.06 -7.92 37.67
CA ASP A 425 8.96 -8.17 36.22
C ASP A 425 7.52 -8.27 35.69
N VAL A 426 6.51 -8.07 36.55
CA VAL A 426 5.10 -8.19 36.17
C VAL A 426 4.58 -6.84 35.66
N HIS A 427 4.18 -6.80 34.39
CA HIS A 427 3.49 -5.66 33.81
C HIS A 427 2.03 -5.63 34.29
N LEU A 428 1.82 -5.01 35.46
CA LEU A 428 0.53 -4.88 36.13
C LEU A 428 -0.03 -3.47 35.97
N LEU A 429 -1.27 -3.36 35.50
CA LEU A 429 -2.05 -2.12 35.44
C LEU A 429 -3.24 -2.20 36.41
N ARG A 430 -3.23 -1.36 37.44
CA ARG A 430 -4.36 -1.20 38.36
C ARG A 430 -5.31 -0.13 37.86
N ARG A 431 -6.53 -0.53 37.54
CA ARG A 431 -7.66 0.34 37.20
C ARG A 431 -8.50 0.60 38.45
N ARG A 432 -8.61 1.86 38.85
CA ARG A 432 -9.46 2.33 39.94
C ARG A 432 -10.67 3.06 39.37
N LEU A 433 -11.85 2.65 39.83
CA LEU A 433 -13.12 3.28 39.52
C LEU A 433 -13.64 3.95 40.78
N SER A 434 -13.88 5.26 40.73
CA SER A 434 -14.64 6.01 41.73
C SER A 434 -16.00 6.34 41.13
N ILE A 435 -17.06 5.84 41.77
CA ILE A 435 -18.41 5.83 41.21
C ILE A 435 -19.32 6.58 42.16
N THR A 436 -19.89 7.70 41.70
CA THR A 436 -20.84 8.50 42.47
C THR A 436 -22.26 8.19 42.03
N SER A 437 -23.08 7.68 42.95
CA SER A 437 -24.48 7.35 42.72
C SER A 437 -25.40 8.20 43.59
N PRO A 438 -26.50 8.76 43.03
CA PRO A 438 -27.47 9.53 43.83
C PRO A 438 -28.37 8.68 44.74
N SER A 439 -28.32 7.35 44.59
CA SER A 439 -29.07 6.39 45.40
C SER A 439 -28.37 5.04 45.35
N ALA A 440 -28.70 4.14 46.28
CA ALA A 440 -28.22 2.76 46.19
C ALA A 440 -28.60 2.14 44.83
N ALA A 441 -27.64 1.47 44.19
CA ALA A 441 -27.81 0.91 42.85
C ALA A 441 -26.90 -0.30 42.63
N LYS A 442 -27.23 -1.11 41.62
CA LYS A 442 -26.37 -2.19 41.16
C LYS A 442 -25.98 -1.92 39.71
N ILE A 443 -24.68 -1.91 39.44
CA ILE A 443 -24.13 -1.83 38.09
C ILE A 443 -23.45 -3.15 37.72
N LEU A 444 -23.56 -3.52 36.46
CA LEU A 444 -22.86 -4.65 35.87
C LEU A 444 -21.67 -4.13 35.06
N PHE A 445 -20.52 -4.76 35.23
CA PHE A 445 -19.30 -4.47 34.51
C PHE A 445 -18.87 -5.71 33.71
N ARG A 446 -18.78 -5.57 32.37
CA ARG A 446 -18.20 -6.61 31.52
C ARG A 446 -16.69 -6.49 31.54
N ALA A 447 -16.07 -7.27 32.42
CA ALA A 447 -14.67 -7.10 32.79
C ALA A 447 -13.70 -7.82 31.84
N LEU A 448 -14.10 -8.98 31.32
CA LEU A 448 -13.37 -9.74 30.30
C LEU A 448 -14.33 -10.45 29.33
N ALA A 449 -13.85 -10.70 28.12
CA ALA A 449 -14.55 -11.43 27.07
C ALA A 449 -13.55 -12.30 26.29
N GLY A 450 -13.94 -13.52 25.93
CA GLY A 450 -13.13 -14.46 25.14
C GLY A 450 -12.96 -15.82 25.81
N LYS A 451 -11.84 -16.50 25.56
CA LYS A 451 -11.53 -17.78 26.21
C LYS A 451 -11.04 -17.51 27.64
N ILE A 452 -11.99 -17.42 28.58
CA ILE A 452 -11.72 -17.12 29.99
C ILE A 452 -11.54 -18.42 30.76
N GLU A 453 -10.51 -18.50 31.59
CA GLU A 453 -10.29 -19.52 32.62
C GLU A 453 -10.44 -18.88 34.00
N ALA A 454 -11.16 -19.55 34.91
CA ALA A 454 -11.34 -19.08 36.27
C ALA A 454 -10.31 -19.74 37.19
N GLY A 455 -9.58 -18.91 37.95
CA GLY A 455 -8.59 -19.33 38.93
C GLY A 455 -9.04 -19.05 40.37
N PRO A 456 -8.22 -19.44 41.37
CA PRO A 456 -8.47 -19.14 42.77
C PRO A 456 -8.41 -17.62 43.03
N GLY A 457 -9.02 -17.15 44.12
CA GLY A 457 -8.85 -15.77 44.57
C GLY A 457 -9.52 -14.69 43.71
N ARG A 458 -10.58 -15.03 42.95
CA ARG A 458 -11.25 -14.12 41.98
C ARG A 458 -10.31 -13.64 40.86
N ILE A 459 -9.42 -14.53 40.44
CA ILE A 459 -8.51 -14.32 39.31
C ILE A 459 -9.10 -14.99 38.08
N PHE A 460 -9.07 -14.31 36.95
CA PHE A 460 -9.56 -14.80 35.66
C PHE A 460 -8.51 -14.54 34.60
N ALA A 461 -8.30 -15.47 33.68
CA ALA A 461 -7.28 -15.33 32.64
C ALA A 461 -7.84 -15.61 31.25
N THR A 462 -7.39 -14.85 30.27
CA THR A 462 -7.38 -15.26 28.86
C THR A 462 -5.96 -15.66 28.49
N PRO A 463 -5.70 -16.17 27.27
CA PRO A 463 -4.34 -16.49 26.83
C PRO A 463 -3.35 -15.31 26.87
N ASP A 464 -3.84 -14.06 26.91
CA ASP A 464 -3.01 -12.87 26.78
C ASP A 464 -3.09 -11.92 28.00
N VAL A 465 -4.13 -12.01 28.86
CA VAL A 465 -4.29 -11.14 30.04
C VAL A 465 -4.84 -11.90 31.24
N ARG A 466 -4.33 -11.61 32.43
CA ARG A 466 -4.91 -12.02 33.72
C ARG A 466 -5.57 -10.81 34.38
N LEU A 467 -6.77 -11.01 34.91
CA LEU A 467 -7.55 -10.01 35.63
C LEU A 467 -7.83 -10.50 37.05
N THR A 468 -7.54 -9.66 38.03
CA THR A 468 -8.01 -9.83 39.42
C THR A 468 -9.12 -8.81 39.68
N ILE A 469 -10.29 -9.30 40.12
CA ILE A 469 -11.46 -8.45 40.44
C ILE A 469 -11.55 -8.20 41.96
N PRO A 470 -12.22 -7.11 42.41
CA PRO A 470 -12.40 -6.83 43.83
C PRO A 470 -13.32 -7.88 44.50
N LYS A 471 -13.60 -7.72 45.80
CA LYS A 471 -14.57 -8.55 46.53
C LYS A 471 -16.02 -8.27 46.06
N ALA A 472 -16.32 -8.61 44.83
CA ALA A 472 -17.61 -8.44 44.17
C ALA A 472 -18.18 -9.81 43.76
N THR A 473 -19.51 -9.87 43.59
CA THR A 473 -20.15 -11.03 42.98
C THR A 473 -19.93 -10.99 41.47
N PHE A 474 -19.84 -12.15 40.84
CA PHE A 474 -19.57 -12.27 39.41
C PHE A 474 -20.35 -13.43 38.80
N GLU A 475 -20.48 -13.38 37.48
CA GLU A 475 -21.11 -14.41 36.66
C GLU A 475 -20.24 -14.64 35.42
N LEU A 476 -20.03 -15.91 35.07
CA LEU A 476 -19.45 -16.29 33.78
C LEU A 476 -20.60 -16.73 32.87
N ARG A 477 -20.78 -16.02 31.75
CA ARG A 477 -21.80 -16.32 30.76
C ARG A 477 -21.15 -16.86 29.49
N ASP A 478 -21.66 -17.95 28.97
CA ASP A 478 -21.26 -18.45 27.66
C ASP A 478 -21.83 -17.55 26.56
N PHE A 479 -21.07 -17.36 25.47
CA PHE A 479 -21.62 -16.66 24.31
C PHE A 479 -22.73 -17.48 23.64
N PRO A 480 -23.69 -16.81 22.95
CA PRO A 480 -24.83 -17.48 22.34
C PRO A 480 -24.46 -18.60 21.34
N ALA A 481 -23.30 -18.49 20.69
CA ALA A 481 -22.81 -19.51 19.76
C ALA A 481 -21.75 -20.42 20.45
N PRO A 482 -21.86 -21.75 20.31
CA PRO A 482 -20.91 -22.69 20.91
C PRO A 482 -19.48 -22.46 20.42
N GLY A 483 -18.51 -22.38 21.34
CA GLY A 483 -17.08 -22.29 21.02
C GLY A 483 -16.52 -20.87 20.86
N GLU A 484 -17.35 -19.83 20.93
CA GLU A 484 -16.90 -18.43 20.80
C GLU A 484 -16.27 -17.86 22.09
N GLY A 485 -16.40 -18.56 23.22
CA GLY A 485 -15.86 -18.15 24.52
C GLY A 485 -16.93 -17.74 25.53
N ARG A 486 -16.50 -16.97 26.52
CA ARG A 486 -17.29 -16.53 27.68
C ARG A 486 -17.11 -15.04 27.92
N GLU A 487 -18.02 -14.45 28.68
CA GLU A 487 -17.88 -13.13 29.27
C GLU A 487 -17.95 -13.18 30.80
N LEU A 488 -17.10 -12.38 31.43
CA LEU A 488 -17.08 -12.18 32.88
C LEU A 488 -17.85 -10.91 33.21
N ILE A 489 -18.99 -11.08 33.87
CA ILE A 489 -19.84 -9.98 34.34
C ILE A 489 -19.65 -9.83 35.85
N VAL A 490 -19.13 -8.67 36.27
CA VAL A 490 -18.93 -8.33 37.68
C VAL A 490 -20.05 -7.42 38.15
N SER A 491 -20.69 -7.77 39.25
CA SER A 491 -21.75 -6.98 39.89
C SER A 491 -21.14 -6.05 40.93
N LEU A 492 -21.22 -4.74 40.70
CA LEU A 492 -20.76 -3.72 41.65
C LEU A 492 -21.97 -3.14 42.35
N ILE A 493 -21.99 -3.26 43.67
CA ILE A 493 -23.04 -2.72 44.55
C ILE A 493 -22.61 -1.33 44.96
N LEU A 494 -23.44 -0.34 44.67
CA LEU A 494 -23.20 1.06 44.96
C LEU A 494 -24.10 1.49 46.11
N ASP A 495 -23.53 2.18 47.08
CA ASP A 495 -24.27 2.92 48.09
C ASP A 495 -24.64 4.31 47.55
N GLU A 496 -25.53 5.02 48.25
CA GLU A 496 -25.70 6.46 48.00
C GLU A 496 -24.39 7.20 48.33
N GLY A 497 -23.91 8.02 47.40
CA GLY A 497 -22.61 8.68 47.51
C GLY A 497 -21.54 8.01 46.66
N VAL A 498 -20.31 7.90 47.18
CA VAL A 498 -19.13 7.43 46.44
C VAL A 498 -18.82 5.98 46.80
N SER A 499 -18.63 5.13 45.79
CA SER A 499 -18.13 3.76 45.94
C SER A 499 -16.87 3.56 45.08
N GLU A 500 -15.87 2.87 45.63
CA GLU A 500 -14.58 2.65 44.96
C GLU A 500 -14.32 1.17 44.67
N PHE A 501 -13.79 0.88 43.48
CA PHE A 501 -13.44 -0.47 43.04
C PHE A 501 -12.08 -0.47 42.36
N SER A 502 -11.28 -1.52 42.59
CA SER A 502 -9.97 -1.70 41.97
C SER A 502 -9.90 -3.04 41.23
N PHE A 503 -9.34 -3.00 40.03
CA PHE A 503 -9.13 -4.16 39.15
C PHE A 503 -7.68 -4.19 38.70
N ASP A 504 -7.05 -5.35 38.75
CA ASP A 504 -5.64 -5.49 38.37
C ASP A 504 -5.53 -6.31 37.08
N TYR A 505 -4.98 -5.70 36.02
CA TYR A 505 -4.75 -6.31 34.71
C TYR A 505 -3.27 -6.60 34.52
N GLU A 506 -2.92 -7.87 34.36
CA GLU A 506 -1.56 -8.35 34.10
C GLU A 506 -1.44 -8.86 32.66
N ILE A 507 -0.46 -8.35 31.92
CA ILE A 507 -0.19 -8.81 30.54
C ILE A 507 0.63 -10.11 30.60
N LEU A 508 0.07 -11.22 30.11
CA LEU A 508 0.70 -12.55 30.19
C LEU A 508 1.66 -12.87 29.03
N ARG A 509 1.65 -12.07 27.96
CA ARG A 509 2.39 -12.34 26.72
C ARG A 509 3.23 -11.17 26.26
#